data_AF-A0A2P4YDP5-F1
#
_entry.id   AF-A0A2P4YDP5-F1
#
_cell.length_a   1.000
_cell.length_b   1.000
_cell.length_c   1.000
_cell.angle_alpha   90.00
_cell.angle_beta   90.00
_cell.angle_gamma   90.00
#
_symmetry.space_group_name_H-M   'P 1'
#
loop_
_entity.id
_entity.type
_entity.pdbx_description
1 polymer ?
#
loop_
_entity_poly.entity_id
_entity_poly.type
_entity_poly.pdbx_seq_one_letter_code
_entity_poly.pdbx_strand_id
1 'polypeptide(L)'
;MGNICHAGPPALGSNAKATAKSKTKSSLSSGSKSTPTFGKDPTLKREDFIFSNIQTASFLAKLPGSINGQQFLIEECHNCDIFLLDHCTSVQIDACVNCRIVVGPCESSVFLRNCKRCTVICAVQQFRTRDCEDVDVYLYSVTDPIIETSSRLRFACFPLTYFSLQQQFRQAKFSPWNNKWSEIFNFTPDHGGWKPLPMHPHASPLADMMPEKENNGARSLWKMPSWTAEELGLSVDLPLLVVPITNGLCARKEDVATVLVCFTVGNNTSDYNDEPTLLIRTRQMQLTEEQASTLFTDNRKLVGKAVESAKSTSGSVMMEFQGPLCYQHINDTLQEARFASDNVTRDASFISEDTTAALRLSDLVFRQWKMVV
;
A
#
# COMPACT_ATOMS: atom_id res chain seq x y z
N MET A 1 14.96 -26.83 11.28
CA MET A 1 14.86 -26.61 12.74
C MET A 1 16.13 -25.91 13.21
N GLY A 2 16.04 -24.62 13.49
CA GLY A 2 17.12 -23.77 13.98
C GLY A 2 16.49 -22.48 14.54
N ASN A 3 16.84 -22.15 15.77
CA ASN A 3 16.10 -21.25 16.66
C ASN A 3 15.99 -19.80 16.13
N ILE A 4 14.74 -19.35 15.97
CA ILE A 4 14.37 -17.93 15.91
C ILE A 4 14.34 -17.44 17.36
N CYS A 5 15.09 -16.38 17.66
CA CYS A 5 15.23 -15.83 19.01
C CYS A 5 13.89 -15.25 19.49
N HIS A 6 13.20 -15.97 20.37
CA HIS A 6 12.18 -15.39 21.24
C HIS A 6 12.90 -14.51 22.28
N ALA A 7 12.53 -13.22 22.34
CA ALA A 7 12.92 -12.38 23.45
C ALA A 7 12.24 -12.91 24.72
N GLY A 8 13.00 -13.64 25.53
CA GLY A 8 12.57 -14.07 26.86
C GLY A 8 12.47 -12.87 27.82
N PRO A 9 11.64 -12.98 28.88
CA PRO A 9 11.43 -11.89 29.82
C PRO A 9 12.69 -11.59 30.64
N PRO A 10 12.90 -10.33 31.08
CA PRO A 10 14.10 -9.96 31.81
C PRO A 10 14.15 -10.61 33.20
N ALA A 11 15.36 -11.03 33.57
CA ALA A 11 15.68 -11.62 34.87
C ALA A 11 15.45 -10.63 36.01
N LEU A 12 14.54 -10.95 36.93
CA LEU A 12 14.37 -10.27 38.20
C LEU A 12 15.39 -10.79 39.22
N GLY A 13 16.35 -9.94 39.59
CA GLY A 13 17.25 -10.16 40.72
C GLY A 13 16.54 -9.98 42.05
N SER A 14 16.81 -10.88 42.99
CA SER A 14 16.26 -10.96 44.35
C SER A 14 16.94 -9.99 45.32
N ASN A 15 16.14 -9.23 46.08
CA ASN A 15 16.22 -9.02 47.54
C ASN A 15 15.48 -7.74 47.97
N ALA A 16 14.38 -7.88 48.72
CA ALA A 16 14.10 -7.05 49.89
C ALA A 16 12.84 -7.53 50.65
N LYS A 17 12.98 -7.53 51.97
CA LYS A 17 12.08 -8.02 53.03
C LYS A 17 10.62 -7.55 52.94
N ALA A 18 9.71 -8.48 53.23
CA ALA A 18 8.33 -8.20 53.60
C ALA A 18 8.26 -7.60 55.02
N THR A 19 7.62 -6.44 55.16
CA THR A 19 6.99 -6.01 56.42
C THR A 19 5.61 -5.46 56.13
N ALA A 20 4.61 -6.01 56.81
CA ALA A 20 3.21 -5.60 56.73
C ALA A 20 3.00 -4.28 57.50
N LYS A 21 2.17 -3.36 56.97
CA LYS A 21 1.43 -2.36 57.74
C LYS A 21 0.22 -1.82 56.98
N SER A 22 -0.79 -1.44 57.78
CA SER A 22 -2.19 -1.21 57.43
C SER A 22 -2.49 0.13 56.74
N LYS A 23 -3.64 0.12 56.03
CA LYS A 23 -4.53 1.22 55.59
C LYS A 23 -4.30 2.61 56.20
N THR A 24 -4.40 3.68 55.39
CA THR A 24 -5.44 4.77 55.46
C THR A 24 -5.38 5.67 54.20
N LYS A 25 -6.54 6.18 53.76
CA LYS A 25 -6.84 6.98 52.54
C LYS A 25 -6.17 8.36 52.49
N SER A 26 -5.86 8.86 51.28
CA SER A 26 -6.28 10.21 50.83
C SER A 26 -6.10 10.38 49.32
N SER A 27 -7.07 11.07 48.72
CA SER A 27 -7.25 11.37 47.30
C SER A 27 -6.30 12.47 46.80
N LEU A 28 -5.76 12.35 45.59
CA LEU A 28 -5.57 13.50 44.71
C LEU A 28 -5.54 13.05 43.23
N SER A 29 -6.32 13.75 42.42
CA SER A 29 -6.56 13.51 40.99
C SER A 29 -5.34 13.85 40.13
N SER A 30 -4.82 12.87 39.40
CA SER A 30 -4.01 13.09 38.20
C SER A 30 -4.69 12.38 37.04
N GLY A 31 -5.17 13.14 36.06
CA GLY A 31 -5.81 12.61 34.86
C GLY A 31 -4.90 11.60 34.17
N SER A 32 -5.27 10.33 34.21
CA SER A 32 -4.61 9.30 33.42
C SER A 32 -4.92 9.57 31.95
N LYS A 33 -3.88 9.75 31.14
CA LYS A 33 -3.99 9.53 29.70
C LYS A 33 -4.59 8.13 29.54
N SER A 34 -5.79 8.04 28.97
CA SER A 34 -6.46 6.76 28.76
C SER A 34 -5.57 5.89 27.87
N THR A 35 -5.06 4.82 28.44
CA THR A 35 -4.33 3.77 27.74
C THR A 35 -5.20 3.26 26.59
N PRO A 36 -4.70 3.20 25.34
CA PRO A 36 -5.42 2.52 24.28
C PRO A 36 -5.69 1.09 24.74
N THR A 37 -6.96 0.72 24.85
CA THR A 37 -7.36 -0.63 25.23
C THR A 37 -7.19 -1.53 24.01
N PHE A 38 -6.15 -2.36 24.04
CA PHE A 38 -6.09 -3.59 23.25
C PHE A 38 -7.30 -4.46 23.63
N GLY A 39 -7.81 -5.25 22.68
CA GLY A 39 -9.14 -5.89 22.74
C GLY A 39 -9.45 -6.68 24.02
N LYS A 40 -10.73 -7.07 24.17
CA LYS A 40 -11.23 -7.81 25.35
C LYS A 40 -10.76 -9.27 25.43
N ASP A 41 -9.91 -9.72 24.51
CA ASP A 41 -9.39 -11.08 24.49
C ASP A 41 -8.31 -11.24 25.56
N PRO A 42 -8.54 -12.05 26.62
CA PRO A 42 -7.60 -12.21 27.73
C PRO A 42 -6.30 -12.94 27.33
N THR A 43 -6.22 -13.53 26.13
CA THR A 43 -5.02 -14.21 25.64
C THR A 43 -4.03 -13.26 24.98
N LEU A 44 -4.47 -12.06 24.58
CA LEU A 44 -3.63 -11.07 23.93
C LEU A 44 -2.84 -10.27 24.96
N LYS A 45 -1.53 -10.20 24.77
CA LYS A 45 -0.63 -9.41 25.61
C LYS A 45 -0.11 -8.20 24.84
N ARG A 46 -0.16 -7.02 25.47
CA ARG A 46 0.22 -5.75 24.83
C ARG A 46 1.66 -5.78 24.30
N GLU A 47 2.57 -6.38 25.07
CA GLU A 47 3.99 -6.52 24.74
C GLU A 47 4.25 -7.23 23.40
N ASP A 48 3.31 -8.06 22.93
CA ASP A 48 3.43 -8.74 21.65
C ASP A 48 3.09 -7.83 20.44
N PHE A 49 2.51 -6.66 20.68
CA PHE A 49 2.01 -5.74 19.65
C PHE A 49 2.67 -4.36 19.71
N ILE A 50 3.91 -4.33 20.22
CA ILE A 50 4.69 -3.12 20.36
C ILE A 50 6.18 -3.37 20.10
N PHE A 51 6.79 -2.49 19.33
CA PHE A 51 8.24 -2.31 19.31
C PHE A 51 8.53 -0.90 19.84
N SER A 52 9.12 -0.83 21.04
CA SER A 52 9.29 0.42 21.79
C SER A 52 10.71 0.56 22.34
N ASN A 53 11.28 1.76 22.25
CA ASN A 53 12.55 2.15 22.84
C ASN A 53 13.74 1.26 22.42
N ILE A 54 13.85 1.01 21.12
CA ILE A 54 14.91 0.18 20.54
C ILE A 54 16.00 1.09 19.98
N GLN A 55 17.04 1.30 20.78
CA GLN A 55 18.13 2.22 20.46
C GLN A 55 19.27 1.56 19.67
N THR A 56 19.40 0.25 19.81
CA THR A 56 20.39 -0.55 19.08
C THR A 56 19.84 -0.89 17.69
N ALA A 57 20.68 -0.70 16.66
CA ALA A 57 20.33 -1.06 15.30
C ALA A 57 19.93 -2.55 15.22
N SER A 58 18.66 -2.81 14.90
CA SER A 58 18.05 -4.14 15.02
C SER A 58 17.17 -4.47 13.81
N PHE A 59 17.06 -5.76 13.51
CA PHE A 59 16.03 -6.30 12.61
C PHE A 59 14.90 -6.88 13.46
N LEU A 60 13.67 -6.45 13.19
CA LEU A 60 12.47 -6.82 13.93
C LEU A 60 11.40 -7.23 12.94
N ALA A 61 10.72 -8.36 13.20
CA ALA A 61 9.69 -8.85 12.30
C ALA A 61 8.51 -9.47 13.04
N LYS A 62 7.33 -9.30 12.45
CA LYS A 62 6.10 -10.03 12.72
C LYS A 62 5.69 -10.72 11.43
N LEU A 63 5.71 -12.05 11.43
CA LEU A 63 5.42 -12.88 10.26
C LEU A 63 3.90 -13.03 10.06
N PRO A 64 3.44 -13.49 8.88
CA PRO A 64 2.03 -13.71 8.62
C PRO A 64 1.34 -14.54 9.71
N GLY A 65 0.15 -14.10 10.14
CA GLY A 65 -0.64 -14.72 11.21
C GLY A 65 -0.24 -14.32 12.64
N SER A 66 0.85 -13.57 12.83
CA SER A 66 1.32 -13.19 14.18
C SER A 66 0.70 -11.91 14.74
N ILE A 67 0.12 -11.04 13.90
CA ILE A 67 -0.61 -9.84 14.34
C ILE A 67 -2.12 -10.09 14.29
N ASN A 68 -2.59 -10.81 13.26
CA ASN A 68 -3.95 -11.26 13.08
C ASN A 68 -5.01 -10.15 13.30
N GLY A 69 -4.81 -9.01 12.64
CA GLY A 69 -5.75 -7.89 12.65
C GLY A 69 -5.70 -7.03 13.91
N GLN A 70 -4.78 -7.24 14.85
CA GLN A 70 -4.63 -6.36 16.01
C GLN A 70 -4.00 -5.00 15.64
N GLN A 71 -4.08 -4.06 16.57
CA GLN A 71 -3.35 -2.79 16.48
C GLN A 71 -1.86 -3.05 16.77
N PHE A 72 -0.97 -2.24 16.21
CA PHE A 72 0.46 -2.33 16.47
C PHE A 72 1.06 -0.94 16.74
N LEU A 73 2.03 -0.86 17.65
CA LEU A 73 2.74 0.37 17.98
C LEU A 73 4.23 0.22 17.72
N ILE A 74 4.81 1.18 16.99
CA ILE A 74 6.25 1.31 16.79
C ILE A 74 6.62 2.68 17.36
N GLU A 75 7.39 2.74 18.44
CA GLU A 75 7.74 4.01 19.08
C GLU A 75 9.20 4.07 19.50
N GLU A 76 9.84 5.23 19.34
CA GLU A 76 11.19 5.50 19.85
C GLU A 76 12.25 4.48 19.37
N CYS A 77 12.11 4.00 18.13
CA CYS A 77 13.06 3.09 17.49
C CYS A 77 14.10 3.85 16.66
N HIS A 78 15.37 3.45 16.75
CA HIS A 78 16.49 4.08 16.07
C HIS A 78 17.32 3.07 15.26
N ASN A 79 17.58 3.37 13.99
CA ASN A 79 18.39 2.53 13.10
C ASN A 79 17.83 1.10 12.91
N CYS A 80 16.50 0.95 12.98
CA CYS A 80 15.84 -0.35 12.91
C CYS A 80 15.27 -0.67 11.52
N ASP A 81 15.27 -1.95 11.21
CA ASP A 81 14.51 -2.52 10.10
C ASP A 81 13.34 -3.29 10.68
N ILE A 82 12.13 -2.83 10.39
CA ILE A 82 10.91 -3.30 11.06
C ILE A 82 9.95 -3.82 10.00
N PHE A 83 9.56 -5.08 10.11
CA PHE A 83 8.71 -5.75 9.13
C PHE A 83 7.45 -6.30 9.81
N LEU A 84 6.32 -5.61 9.64
CA LEU A 84 5.01 -6.12 10.06
C LEU A 84 4.34 -6.79 8.85
N LEU A 85 4.66 -8.07 8.59
CA LEU A 85 4.21 -8.82 7.40
C LEU A 85 2.87 -9.54 7.65
N ASP A 86 1.94 -8.83 8.29
CA ASP A 86 0.61 -9.33 8.57
C ASP A 86 -0.42 -8.20 8.50
N HIS A 87 -1.69 -8.55 8.38
CA HIS A 87 -2.77 -7.58 8.41
C HIS A 87 -2.93 -7.01 9.83
N CYS A 88 -3.16 -5.69 9.90
CA CYS A 88 -3.30 -4.93 11.13
C CYS A 88 -4.61 -4.11 11.10
N THR A 89 -5.21 -3.80 12.25
CA THR A 89 -6.29 -2.80 12.28
C THR A 89 -5.72 -1.39 12.11
N SER A 90 -4.76 -1.02 12.94
CA SER A 90 -4.12 0.30 12.92
C SER A 90 -2.68 0.21 13.37
N VAL A 91 -1.80 1.02 12.77
CA VAL A 91 -0.39 1.11 13.16
C VAL A 91 -0.02 2.56 13.49
N GLN A 92 0.53 2.77 14.68
CA GLN A 92 1.11 4.06 15.09
C GLN A 92 2.63 3.96 15.03
N ILE A 93 3.27 4.94 14.38
CA ILE A 93 4.72 5.00 14.21
C ILE A 93 5.18 6.35 14.77
N ASP A 94 5.77 6.34 15.96
CA ASP A 94 6.08 7.55 16.72
C ASP A 94 7.57 7.70 16.99
N ALA A 95 8.09 8.90 16.81
CA ALA A 95 9.46 9.27 17.21
C ALA A 95 10.56 8.33 16.70
N CYS A 96 10.35 7.69 15.54
CA CYS A 96 11.33 6.79 14.94
C CYS A 96 12.35 7.57 14.11
N VAL A 97 13.63 7.18 14.19
CA VAL A 97 14.71 7.88 13.51
C VAL A 97 15.61 6.91 12.75
N ASN A 98 15.87 7.19 11.47
CA ASN A 98 16.69 6.34 10.62
C ASN A 98 16.18 4.90 10.52
N CYS A 99 14.85 4.72 10.47
CA CYS A 99 14.21 3.41 10.44
C CYS A 99 13.65 3.08 9.06
N ARG A 100 13.64 1.80 8.73
CA ARG A 100 13.06 1.26 7.51
C ARG A 100 11.93 0.31 7.88
N ILE A 101 10.70 0.63 7.51
CA ILE A 101 9.50 0.05 8.09
C ILE A 101 8.59 -0.47 6.98
N VAL A 102 8.30 -1.77 6.99
CA VAL A 102 7.25 -2.40 6.17
C VAL A 102 6.03 -2.66 7.03
N VAL A 103 4.86 -2.24 6.55
CA VAL A 103 3.57 -2.54 7.16
C VAL A 103 2.69 -3.22 6.12
N GLY A 104 2.23 -4.43 6.43
CA GLY A 104 1.24 -5.16 5.64
C GLY A 104 -0.11 -4.43 5.61
N PRO A 105 -1.14 -5.04 5.00
CA PRO A 105 -2.45 -4.39 4.84
C PRO A 105 -3.05 -3.92 6.17
N CYS A 106 -3.26 -2.62 6.31
CA CYS A 106 -3.73 -1.98 7.53
C CYS A 106 -5.14 -1.39 7.35
N GLU A 107 -6.14 -2.04 7.95
CA GLU A 107 -7.57 -1.85 7.65
C GLU A 107 -8.09 -0.44 7.92
N SER A 108 -7.56 0.24 8.94
CA SER A 108 -8.01 1.57 9.35
C SER A 108 -6.98 2.65 9.04
N SER A 109 -5.86 2.68 9.77
CA SER A 109 -4.91 3.79 9.63
C SER A 109 -3.49 3.45 10.00
N VAL A 110 -2.57 4.08 9.28
CA VAL A 110 -1.14 4.15 9.56
C VAL A 110 -0.85 5.61 9.83
N PHE A 111 -0.40 5.94 11.04
CA PHE A 111 -0.11 7.30 11.45
C PHE A 111 1.34 7.44 11.88
N LEU A 112 2.11 8.20 11.11
CA LEU A 112 3.49 8.55 11.43
C LEU A 112 3.52 9.90 12.16
N ARG A 113 4.15 9.96 13.33
CA ARG A 113 4.37 11.20 14.06
C ARG A 113 5.83 11.36 14.47
N ASN A 114 6.36 12.57 14.36
CA ASN A 114 7.72 12.90 14.82
C ASN A 114 8.82 11.98 14.23
N CYS A 115 8.62 11.43 13.03
CA CYS A 115 9.57 10.50 12.42
C CYS A 115 10.59 11.24 11.54
N LYS A 116 11.86 10.80 11.56
CA LYS A 116 12.95 11.45 10.82
C LYS A 116 13.84 10.47 10.05
N ARG A 117 14.15 10.77 8.79
CA ARG A 117 15.03 9.92 7.95
C ARG A 117 14.53 8.49 7.85
N CYS A 118 13.22 8.31 7.67
CA CYS A 118 12.61 6.98 7.63
C CYS A 118 12.22 6.59 6.20
N THR A 119 12.24 5.31 5.90
CA THR A 119 11.62 4.73 4.72
C THR A 119 10.46 3.85 5.17
N VAL A 120 9.25 4.11 4.67
CA VAL A 120 8.04 3.36 5.02
C VAL A 120 7.41 2.77 3.78
N ILE A 121 7.12 1.48 3.81
CA ILE A 121 6.38 0.77 2.76
C ILE A 121 5.08 0.27 3.41
N CYS A 122 3.92 0.76 2.97
CA CYS A 122 2.66 0.36 3.59
C CYS A 122 1.46 0.34 2.64
N ALA A 123 0.53 -0.58 2.93
CA ALA A 123 -0.79 -0.62 2.33
C ALA A 123 -1.85 -0.33 3.39
N VAL A 124 -2.66 0.70 3.20
CA VAL A 124 -3.53 1.22 4.28
C VAL A 124 -4.82 1.84 3.75
N GLN A 125 -5.87 1.86 4.57
CA GLN A 125 -7.07 2.63 4.23
C GLN A 125 -6.82 4.14 4.33
N GLN A 126 -6.35 4.63 5.48
CA GLN A 126 -6.03 6.04 5.72
C GLN A 126 -4.56 6.21 6.13
N PHE A 127 -3.79 6.91 5.30
CA PHE A 127 -2.41 7.28 5.64
C PHE A 127 -2.37 8.70 6.22
N ARG A 128 -1.66 8.90 7.33
CA ARG A 128 -1.47 10.21 7.95
C ARG A 128 -0.02 10.41 8.38
N THR A 129 0.48 11.63 8.23
CA THR A 129 1.77 12.06 8.79
C THR A 129 1.62 13.37 9.53
N ARG A 130 2.37 13.53 10.63
CA ARG A 130 2.51 14.81 11.32
C ARG A 130 3.92 14.96 11.89
N ASP A 131 4.50 16.15 11.79
CA ASP A 131 5.81 16.46 12.39
C ASP A 131 6.94 15.56 11.84
N CYS A 132 6.84 15.10 10.59
CA CYS A 132 7.81 14.21 9.95
C CYS A 132 8.81 14.98 9.08
N GLU A 133 10.04 14.47 8.98
CA GLU A 133 11.11 15.13 8.24
C GLU A 133 11.98 14.11 7.48
N ASP A 134 12.14 14.31 6.17
CA ASP A 134 12.96 13.44 5.30
C ASP A 134 12.47 11.98 5.36
N VAL A 135 11.26 11.75 4.84
CA VAL A 135 10.61 10.43 4.88
C VAL A 135 10.22 9.99 3.48
N ASP A 136 10.62 8.78 3.13
CA ASP A 136 10.24 8.09 1.89
C ASP A 136 9.07 7.18 2.16
N VAL A 137 8.00 7.29 1.39
CA VAL A 137 6.79 6.48 1.57
C VAL A 137 6.41 5.79 0.26
N TYR A 138 6.45 4.46 0.29
CA TYR A 138 5.95 3.59 -0.77
C TYR A 138 4.55 3.13 -0.39
N LEU A 139 3.54 3.74 -1.02
CA LEU A 139 2.19 3.77 -0.47
C LEU A 139 1.17 3.08 -1.38
N TYR A 140 0.32 2.28 -0.75
CA TYR A 140 -1.02 1.97 -1.23
C TYR A 140 -2.00 2.64 -0.27
N SER A 141 -2.89 3.49 -0.79
CA SER A 141 -3.91 4.12 0.04
C SER A 141 -5.30 4.06 -0.59
N VAL A 142 -6.30 3.64 0.19
CA VAL A 142 -7.70 3.60 -0.26
C VAL A 142 -8.31 5.01 -0.29
N THR A 143 -7.81 5.92 0.54
CA THR A 143 -8.25 7.31 0.65
C THR A 143 -7.09 8.26 0.35
N ASP A 144 -7.40 9.54 0.19
CA ASP A 144 -6.42 10.60 -0.05
C ASP A 144 -5.43 10.65 1.13
N PRO A 145 -4.12 10.42 0.91
CA PRO A 145 -3.13 10.46 1.98
C PRO A 145 -3.00 11.87 2.57
N ILE A 146 -2.86 11.96 3.89
CA ILE A 146 -2.83 13.25 4.59
C ILE A 146 -1.43 13.55 5.12
N ILE A 147 -0.95 14.76 4.86
CA ILE A 147 0.29 15.29 5.45
C ILE A 147 0.03 16.59 6.22
N GLU A 148 0.73 16.76 7.33
CA GLU A 148 0.62 17.91 8.24
C GLU A 148 1.99 18.22 8.86
N THR A 149 2.36 19.49 8.96
CA THR A 149 3.58 20.02 9.62
C THR A 149 4.83 19.17 9.31
N SER A 150 5.01 18.78 8.05
CA SER A 150 6.05 17.83 7.64
C SER A 150 6.82 18.36 6.43
N SER A 151 8.11 18.01 6.33
CA SER A 151 8.99 18.52 5.28
C SER A 151 9.83 17.42 4.63
N ARG A 152 10.17 17.60 3.35
CA ARG A 152 10.95 16.64 2.54
C ARG A 152 10.33 15.23 2.52
N LEU A 153 9.00 15.17 2.43
CA LEU A 153 8.32 13.91 2.20
C LEU A 153 8.42 13.52 0.72
N ARG A 154 8.68 12.24 0.44
CA ARG A 154 8.73 11.71 -0.92
C ARG A 154 7.85 10.47 -1.04
N PHE A 155 7.07 10.35 -2.11
CA PHE A 155 6.09 9.27 -2.27
C PHE A 155 6.27 8.50 -3.58
N ALA A 156 6.08 7.18 -3.56
CA ALA A 156 5.93 6.32 -4.73
C ALA A 156 4.81 5.30 -4.52
N CYS A 157 4.37 4.66 -5.60
CA CYS A 157 3.45 3.53 -5.53
C CYS A 157 4.06 2.35 -4.75
N PHE A 158 3.25 1.68 -3.92
CA PHE A 158 3.61 0.46 -3.20
C PHE A 158 4.03 -0.66 -4.15
N PRO A 159 5.27 -1.20 -4.06
CA PRO A 159 5.78 -2.12 -5.07
C PRO A 159 6.30 -3.43 -4.47
N LEU A 160 5.65 -3.94 -3.43
CA LEU A 160 6.10 -5.11 -2.68
C LEU A 160 5.08 -6.25 -2.80
N THR A 161 5.55 -7.49 -2.90
CA THR A 161 4.72 -8.68 -2.79
C THR A 161 5.38 -9.72 -1.87
N TYR A 162 4.56 -10.55 -1.22
CA TYR A 162 4.96 -11.74 -0.48
C TYR A 162 3.77 -12.70 -0.43
N PHE A 163 4.03 -13.98 -0.11
CA PHE A 163 3.07 -15.08 -0.31
C PHE A 163 1.67 -14.84 0.29
N SER A 164 1.60 -14.19 1.45
CA SER A 164 0.32 -13.91 2.16
C SER A 164 -0.35 -12.60 1.76
N LEU A 165 0.33 -11.72 1.00
CA LEU A 165 -0.14 -10.35 0.77
C LEU A 165 -1.52 -10.30 0.11
N GLN A 166 -1.76 -11.12 -0.91
CA GLN A 166 -3.04 -11.15 -1.62
C GLN A 166 -4.20 -11.60 -0.72
N GLN A 167 -3.95 -12.55 0.19
CA GLN A 167 -4.96 -12.96 1.18
C GLN A 167 -5.20 -11.85 2.20
N GLN A 168 -4.16 -11.18 2.67
CA GLN A 168 -4.26 -10.08 3.63
C GLN A 168 -4.97 -8.85 3.04
N PHE A 169 -4.78 -8.56 1.74
CA PHE A 169 -5.58 -7.57 1.02
C PHE A 169 -7.07 -7.91 1.03
N ARG A 170 -7.43 -9.20 0.83
CA ARG A 170 -8.83 -9.66 0.92
C ARG A 170 -9.39 -9.53 2.33
N GLN A 171 -8.62 -9.85 3.36
CA GLN A 171 -9.01 -9.67 4.77
C GLN A 171 -9.28 -8.20 5.08
N ALA A 172 -8.39 -7.30 4.62
CA ALA A 172 -8.55 -5.85 4.77
C ALA A 172 -9.58 -5.23 3.82
N LYS A 173 -10.21 -6.03 2.94
CA LYS A 173 -11.19 -5.59 1.92
C LYS A 173 -10.62 -4.54 0.96
N PHE A 174 -9.33 -4.65 0.64
CA PHE A 174 -8.65 -3.79 -0.30
C PHE A 174 -8.73 -4.36 -1.71
N SER A 175 -9.10 -3.50 -2.66
CA SER A 175 -8.92 -3.81 -4.08
C SER A 175 -7.52 -3.35 -4.52
N PRO A 176 -6.67 -4.22 -5.07
CA PRO A 176 -5.36 -3.80 -5.56
C PRO A 176 -5.41 -2.69 -6.62
N TRP A 177 -6.55 -2.56 -7.29
CA TRP A 177 -6.81 -1.56 -8.33
C TRP A 177 -7.28 -0.20 -7.81
N ASN A 178 -7.47 -0.03 -6.49
CA ASN A 178 -7.94 1.22 -5.90
C ASN A 178 -6.82 1.84 -5.05
N ASN A 179 -5.85 2.48 -5.70
CA ASN A 179 -4.70 3.08 -5.04
C ASN A 179 -4.58 4.59 -5.31
N LYS A 180 -4.78 5.39 -4.27
CA LYS A 180 -4.73 6.86 -4.27
C LYS A 180 -3.42 7.44 -3.74
N TRP A 181 -2.33 6.68 -3.76
CA TRP A 181 -1.06 7.04 -3.13
C TRP A 181 -0.50 8.44 -3.48
N SER A 182 -0.84 8.98 -4.66
CA SER A 182 -0.38 10.29 -5.16
C SER A 182 -1.39 11.43 -4.98
N GLU A 183 -2.59 11.15 -4.47
CA GLU A 183 -3.67 12.14 -4.22
C GLU A 183 -3.52 12.78 -2.84
N ILE A 184 -2.35 13.37 -2.59
CA ILE A 184 -1.95 13.83 -1.25
C ILE A 184 -2.62 15.16 -0.90
N PHE A 185 -3.30 15.19 0.26
CA PHE A 185 -3.84 16.40 0.87
C PHE A 185 -2.88 16.95 1.94
N ASN A 186 -2.47 18.21 1.78
CA ASN A 186 -1.56 18.88 2.71
C ASN A 186 -2.32 19.91 3.55
N PHE A 187 -2.45 19.66 4.86
CA PHE A 187 -3.10 20.58 5.81
C PHE A 187 -2.28 21.85 6.06
N THR A 188 -0.97 21.82 5.82
CA THR A 188 -0.04 22.91 6.16
C THR A 188 0.90 23.19 4.99
N PRO A 189 0.39 23.68 3.85
CA PRO A 189 1.19 23.89 2.64
C PRO A 189 2.40 24.81 2.84
N ASP A 190 2.31 25.76 3.77
CA ASP A 190 3.40 26.69 4.10
C ASP A 190 4.58 26.03 4.84
N HIS A 191 4.39 24.85 5.43
CA HIS A 191 5.42 24.10 6.17
C HIS A 191 6.23 23.14 5.30
N GLY A 192 5.98 23.13 4.00
CA GLY A 192 6.62 22.24 3.04
C GLY A 192 5.59 21.42 2.27
N GLY A 193 6.05 20.84 1.17
CA GLY A 193 5.27 19.93 0.35
C GLY A 193 5.86 18.52 0.33
N TRP A 194 5.40 17.76 -0.65
CA TRP A 194 5.93 16.45 -0.98
C TRP A 194 6.46 16.44 -2.42
N LYS A 195 7.25 15.43 -2.76
CA LYS A 195 7.70 15.17 -4.13
C LYS A 195 7.48 13.71 -4.50
N PRO A 196 7.26 13.35 -5.77
CA PRO A 196 7.34 11.96 -6.17
C PRO A 196 8.78 11.45 -5.96
N LEU A 197 8.92 10.20 -5.53
CA LEU A 197 10.17 9.46 -5.65
C LEU A 197 10.42 9.13 -7.13
N PRO A 198 11.69 9.10 -7.58
CA PRO A 198 12.00 8.65 -8.93
C PRO A 198 11.46 7.24 -9.19
N MET A 199 10.80 7.07 -10.34
CA MET A 199 10.29 5.78 -10.81
C MET A 199 10.82 5.52 -12.22
N HIS A 200 11.21 4.28 -12.50
CA HIS A 200 11.62 3.85 -13.83
C HIS A 200 10.49 3.01 -14.46
N PRO A 201 10.15 3.20 -15.75
CA PRO A 201 8.99 2.56 -16.38
C PRO A 201 8.93 1.03 -16.27
N HIS A 202 10.09 0.37 -16.17
CA HIS A 202 10.21 -1.09 -16.17
C HIS A 202 10.91 -1.65 -14.93
N ALA A 203 10.96 -0.85 -13.86
CA ALA A 203 11.54 -1.30 -12.60
C ALA A 203 10.68 -0.87 -11.42
N SER A 204 10.65 -1.71 -10.39
CA SER A 204 10.06 -1.31 -9.12
C SER A 204 10.83 -0.14 -8.51
N PRO A 205 10.15 0.82 -7.87
CA PRO A 205 10.82 1.90 -7.16
C PRO A 205 11.55 1.43 -5.87
N LEU A 206 11.48 0.14 -5.54
CA LEU A 206 12.31 -0.52 -4.52
C LEU A 206 13.45 -1.38 -5.10
N ALA A 207 13.64 -1.44 -6.43
CA ALA A 207 14.61 -2.33 -7.06
C ALA A 207 16.04 -2.14 -6.51
N ASP A 208 16.49 -0.89 -6.36
CA ASP A 208 17.82 -0.56 -5.83
C ASP A 208 17.99 -0.98 -4.35
N MET A 209 16.88 -1.18 -3.62
CA MET A 209 16.90 -1.61 -2.22
C MET A 209 16.95 -3.13 -2.07
N MET A 210 16.88 -3.90 -3.17
CA MET A 210 16.94 -5.37 -3.19
C MET A 210 18.18 -5.91 -3.94
N PRO A 211 19.40 -5.67 -3.43
CA PRO A 211 20.61 -6.16 -4.07
C PRO A 211 20.71 -7.69 -4.02
N GLU A 212 21.18 -8.29 -5.11
CA GLU A 212 21.62 -9.69 -5.14
C GLU A 212 22.89 -9.82 -4.28
N LYS A 213 22.79 -10.50 -3.14
CA LYS A 213 23.87 -10.56 -2.15
C LYS A 213 24.40 -11.97 -1.86
N GLU A 214 23.77 -13.01 -2.39
CA GLU A 214 24.16 -14.39 -2.11
C GLU A 214 24.33 -15.23 -3.38
N ASN A 215 25.23 -16.21 -3.32
CA ASN A 215 25.59 -17.10 -4.43
C ASN A 215 24.44 -18.00 -4.92
N ASN A 216 23.33 -18.04 -4.19
CA ASN A 216 22.09 -18.75 -4.52
C ASN A 216 21.10 -17.91 -5.37
N GLY A 217 21.41 -16.62 -5.63
CA GLY A 217 20.53 -15.70 -6.36
C GLY A 217 19.40 -15.10 -5.51
N ALA A 218 19.38 -15.33 -4.19
CA ALA A 218 18.36 -14.77 -3.30
C ALA A 218 18.53 -13.25 -3.14
N ARG A 219 17.41 -12.52 -3.22
CA ARG A 219 17.34 -11.07 -3.01
C ARG A 219 16.74 -10.77 -1.65
N SER A 220 17.29 -9.78 -0.95
CA SER A 220 16.77 -9.35 0.33
C SER A 220 16.55 -7.84 0.38
N LEU A 221 15.42 -7.42 0.97
CA LEU A 221 15.13 -6.04 1.26
C LEU A 221 15.80 -5.66 2.60
N TRP A 222 16.72 -4.70 2.57
CA TRP A 222 17.41 -4.16 3.75
C TRP A 222 18.24 -5.21 4.54
N LYS A 223 18.12 -5.31 5.88
CA LYS A 223 18.82 -6.35 6.70
C LYS A 223 17.98 -7.60 6.89
N MET A 224 16.93 -7.80 6.11
CA MET A 224 16.17 -9.03 6.16
C MET A 224 17.07 -10.22 5.78
N PRO A 225 17.01 -11.37 6.48
CA PRO A 225 17.78 -12.54 6.05
C PRO A 225 17.25 -13.07 4.71
N SER A 226 18.14 -13.40 3.77
CA SER A 226 17.76 -13.84 2.41
C SER A 226 16.89 -15.09 2.42
N TRP A 227 17.18 -16.05 3.31
CA TRP A 227 16.35 -17.25 3.49
C TRP A 227 14.92 -16.90 3.94
N THR A 228 14.75 -15.90 4.80
CA THR A 228 13.42 -15.45 5.23
C THR A 228 12.71 -14.75 4.07
N ALA A 229 13.43 -14.00 3.24
CA ALA A 229 12.86 -13.38 2.04
C ALA A 229 12.38 -14.42 1.03
N GLU A 230 13.18 -15.47 0.82
CA GLU A 230 12.85 -16.60 -0.04
C GLU A 230 11.64 -17.38 0.49
N GLU A 231 11.62 -17.75 1.77
CA GLU A 231 10.49 -18.46 2.39
C GLU A 231 9.19 -17.67 2.30
N LEU A 232 9.26 -16.34 2.42
CA LEU A 232 8.11 -15.46 2.29
C LEU A 232 7.73 -15.18 0.83
N GLY A 233 8.56 -15.57 -0.15
CA GLY A 233 8.41 -15.17 -1.53
C GLY A 233 8.39 -13.64 -1.70
N LEU A 234 9.19 -12.93 -0.90
CA LEU A 234 9.28 -11.48 -0.95
C LEU A 234 9.88 -11.06 -2.30
N SER A 235 9.16 -10.25 -3.06
CA SER A 235 9.64 -9.75 -4.33
C SER A 235 9.16 -8.31 -4.59
N VAL A 236 9.90 -7.63 -5.45
CA VAL A 236 9.54 -6.33 -6.02
C VAL A 236 9.47 -6.41 -7.56
N ASP A 237 9.52 -7.61 -8.14
CA ASP A 237 9.49 -7.79 -9.58
C ASP A 237 8.08 -7.51 -10.11
N LEU A 238 7.98 -6.62 -11.10
CA LEU A 238 6.70 -6.09 -11.60
C LEU A 238 5.66 -7.18 -11.93
N PRO A 239 6.00 -8.31 -12.60
CA PRO A 239 5.02 -9.34 -12.95
C PRO A 239 4.43 -10.09 -11.74
N LEU A 240 5.07 -10.01 -10.57
CA LEU A 240 4.65 -10.72 -9.34
C LEU A 240 3.85 -9.83 -8.39
N LEU A 241 3.78 -8.53 -8.66
CA LEU A 241 3.14 -7.57 -7.75
C LEU A 241 1.62 -7.76 -7.69
N VAL A 242 1.09 -7.74 -6.47
CA VAL A 242 -0.36 -7.74 -6.23
C VAL A 242 -0.98 -6.41 -6.66
N VAL A 243 -0.30 -5.31 -6.34
CA VAL A 243 -0.73 -3.94 -6.68
C VAL A 243 -0.02 -3.52 -7.97
N PRO A 244 -0.74 -3.11 -9.03
CA PRO A 244 -0.11 -2.59 -10.22
C PRO A 244 0.64 -1.29 -9.92
N ILE A 245 1.84 -1.14 -10.48
CA ILE A 245 2.60 0.10 -10.35
C ILE A 245 1.95 1.19 -11.19
N THR A 246 1.56 2.27 -10.52
CA THR A 246 0.99 3.46 -11.16
C THR A 246 1.94 4.64 -10.96
N ASN A 247 2.02 5.53 -11.93
CA ASN A 247 2.86 6.74 -11.88
C ASN A 247 2.18 7.91 -11.16
N GLY A 248 0.87 7.76 -10.87
CA GLY A 248 0.11 8.72 -10.09
C GLY A 248 -0.18 10.02 -10.82
N LEU A 249 -0.98 10.88 -10.18
CA LEU A 249 -1.34 12.19 -10.74
C LEU A 249 -0.14 13.13 -10.86
N CYS A 250 0.93 12.91 -10.10
CA CYS A 250 2.18 13.67 -10.20
C CYS A 250 2.91 13.49 -11.53
N ALA A 251 2.66 12.39 -12.27
CA ALA A 251 3.24 12.16 -13.59
C ALA A 251 2.33 12.61 -14.75
N ARG A 252 1.06 12.93 -14.46
CA ARG A 252 0.06 13.31 -15.46
C ARG A 252 0.38 14.67 -16.06
N LYS A 253 0.31 14.79 -17.39
CA LYS A 253 0.53 16.04 -18.17
C LYS A 253 -0.75 16.44 -18.91
N GLU A 254 -0.96 17.74 -19.16
CA GLU A 254 -2.18 18.21 -19.84
C GLU A 254 -2.15 17.95 -21.36
N ASP A 255 -1.00 18.14 -22.00
CA ASP A 255 -0.86 18.08 -23.48
C ASP A 255 -0.37 16.73 -24.02
N VAL A 256 -0.54 15.63 -23.26
CA VAL A 256 -0.11 14.29 -23.69
C VAL A 256 -1.31 13.40 -23.94
N ALA A 257 -1.26 12.67 -25.06
CA ALA A 257 -2.29 11.72 -25.44
C ALA A 257 -2.62 10.77 -24.28
N THR A 258 -3.91 10.66 -24.00
CA THR A 258 -4.46 9.91 -22.87
C THR A 258 -5.45 8.89 -23.41
N VAL A 259 -5.39 7.66 -22.92
CA VAL A 259 -6.35 6.60 -23.27
C VAL A 259 -6.93 6.00 -21.99
N LEU A 260 -8.25 5.83 -21.97
CA LEU A 260 -8.93 5.12 -20.90
C LEU A 260 -9.29 3.72 -21.40
N VAL A 261 -8.83 2.71 -20.67
CA VAL A 261 -9.13 1.30 -20.93
C VAL A 261 -9.99 0.76 -19.80
N CYS A 262 -11.05 0.03 -20.13
CA CYS A 262 -11.88 -0.63 -19.14
C CYS A 262 -12.01 -2.11 -19.46
N PHE A 263 -11.72 -2.97 -18.48
CA PHE A 263 -11.87 -4.41 -18.56
C PHE A 263 -13.03 -4.86 -17.68
N THR A 264 -13.98 -5.61 -18.25
CA THR A 264 -15.09 -6.21 -17.47
C THR A 264 -14.65 -7.48 -16.74
N VAL A 265 -13.48 -8.05 -17.11
CA VAL A 265 -12.75 -9.13 -16.40
C VAL A 265 -11.25 -8.89 -16.61
N GLY A 266 -10.46 -8.89 -15.53
CA GLY A 266 -9.08 -8.40 -15.54
C GLY A 266 -8.07 -9.35 -16.19
N ASN A 267 -7.04 -8.77 -16.83
CA ASN A 267 -5.70 -9.37 -16.95
C ASN A 267 -4.62 -8.35 -17.38
N ASN A 268 -3.36 -8.73 -17.10
CA ASN A 268 -2.13 -7.93 -17.02
C ASN A 268 -1.60 -7.37 -18.36
N THR A 269 -0.94 -6.21 -18.32
CA THR A 269 -0.32 -5.53 -19.48
C THR A 269 1.14 -5.91 -19.72
N SER A 270 1.60 -5.79 -20.98
CA SER A 270 2.99 -6.02 -21.44
C SER A 270 3.71 -4.71 -21.78
N ASP A 271 5.05 -4.77 -21.85
CA ASP A 271 6.00 -3.67 -22.13
C ASP A 271 6.62 -3.73 -23.53
N TYR A 272 6.78 -2.57 -24.19
CA TYR A 272 7.70 -2.31 -25.32
C TYR A 272 8.18 -0.84 -25.36
N ASN A 273 9.33 -0.59 -26.01
CA ASN A 273 10.08 0.67 -26.10
C ASN A 273 9.64 1.61 -27.26
N ASP A 274 9.20 2.83 -26.94
CA ASP A 274 9.81 4.16 -27.22
C ASP A 274 8.82 5.24 -26.75
N GLU A 275 9.28 6.22 -25.96
CA GLU A 275 8.50 7.05 -24.99
C GLU A 275 7.46 6.27 -24.16
N PRO A 276 7.65 6.11 -22.84
CA PRO A 276 6.85 5.17 -22.07
C PRO A 276 5.38 5.59 -22.01
N THR A 277 4.49 4.67 -22.40
CA THR A 277 3.06 4.76 -22.03
C THR A 277 2.95 4.50 -20.54
N LEU A 278 2.70 5.55 -19.77
CA LEU A 278 2.60 5.50 -18.33
C LEU A 278 1.19 5.09 -17.92
N LEU A 279 1.07 4.05 -17.08
CA LEU A 279 -0.15 3.83 -16.30
C LEU A 279 -0.24 4.91 -15.22
N ILE A 280 -1.18 5.83 -15.32
CA ILE A 280 -1.34 6.96 -14.40
C ILE A 280 -2.07 6.50 -13.14
N ARG A 281 -3.18 5.79 -13.30
CA ARG A 281 -4.03 5.33 -12.19
C ARG A 281 -4.98 4.24 -12.62
N THR A 282 -5.46 3.49 -11.63
CA THR A 282 -6.42 2.40 -11.78
C THR A 282 -7.60 2.61 -10.84
N ARG A 283 -8.75 2.04 -11.21
CA ARG A 283 -9.93 1.96 -10.35
C ARG A 283 -10.73 0.71 -10.66
N GLN A 284 -11.14 -0.03 -9.64
CA GLN A 284 -12.12 -1.11 -9.73
C GLN A 284 -13.42 -0.70 -9.04
N MET A 285 -14.54 -0.89 -9.75
CA MET A 285 -15.87 -0.69 -9.18
C MET A 285 -16.96 -1.51 -9.88
N GLN A 286 -18.02 -1.80 -9.16
CA GLN A 286 -19.27 -2.28 -9.71
C GLN A 286 -19.97 -1.11 -10.42
N LEU A 287 -20.17 -1.24 -11.74
CA LEU A 287 -20.84 -0.22 -12.55
C LEU A 287 -22.36 -0.42 -12.49
N THR A 288 -23.10 0.65 -12.22
CA THR A 288 -24.54 0.70 -12.46
C THR A 288 -24.84 0.68 -13.97
N GLU A 289 -26.09 0.40 -14.35
CA GLU A 289 -26.50 0.42 -15.76
C GLU A 289 -26.30 1.80 -16.40
N GLU A 290 -26.55 2.89 -15.67
CA GLU A 290 -26.31 4.27 -16.12
C GLU A 290 -24.81 4.55 -16.34
N GLN A 291 -23.97 4.17 -15.37
CA GLN A 291 -22.52 4.33 -15.48
C GLN A 291 -21.94 3.49 -16.62
N ALA A 292 -22.38 2.24 -16.75
CA ALA A 292 -21.96 1.35 -17.83
C ALA A 292 -22.40 1.88 -19.20
N SER A 293 -23.63 2.39 -19.33
CA SER A 293 -24.13 3.00 -20.58
C SER A 293 -23.37 4.27 -20.95
N THR A 294 -22.96 5.06 -19.95
CA THR A 294 -22.13 6.26 -20.14
C THR A 294 -20.72 5.88 -20.59
N LEU A 295 -20.14 4.83 -20.01
CA LEU A 295 -18.78 4.38 -20.31
C LEU A 295 -18.68 3.69 -21.67
N PHE A 296 -19.62 2.80 -21.98
CA PHE A 296 -19.63 1.97 -23.19
C PHE A 296 -20.67 2.48 -24.19
N THR A 297 -20.52 3.74 -24.61
CA THR A 297 -21.43 4.37 -25.56
C THR A 297 -21.62 3.48 -26.79
N ASP A 298 -22.86 3.24 -27.17
CA ASP A 298 -23.27 2.39 -28.29
C ASP A 298 -22.88 0.90 -28.22
N ASN A 299 -22.29 0.42 -27.12
CA ASN A 299 -21.94 -1.00 -26.93
C ASN A 299 -22.80 -1.69 -25.87
N ARG A 300 -24.08 -1.95 -26.21
CA ARG A 300 -25.05 -2.61 -25.30
C ARG A 300 -24.59 -3.97 -24.78
N LYS A 301 -23.77 -4.69 -25.53
CA LYS A 301 -23.21 -5.99 -25.12
C LYS A 301 -22.26 -5.82 -23.93
N LEU A 302 -21.36 -4.85 -23.99
CA LEU A 302 -20.45 -4.53 -22.88
C LEU A 302 -21.20 -3.99 -21.66
N VAL A 303 -22.23 -3.15 -21.87
CA VAL A 303 -23.11 -2.68 -20.78
C VAL A 303 -23.71 -3.87 -20.02
N GLY A 304 -24.34 -4.80 -20.75
CA GLY A 304 -24.94 -5.99 -20.14
C GLY A 304 -23.93 -6.85 -19.40
N LYS A 305 -22.74 -7.06 -19.97
CA LYS A 305 -21.65 -7.80 -19.31
C LYS A 305 -21.18 -7.14 -18.03
N ALA A 306 -20.91 -5.84 -18.06
CA ALA A 306 -20.41 -5.11 -16.89
C ALA A 306 -21.41 -5.13 -15.73
N VAL A 307 -22.69 -4.91 -16.01
CA VAL A 307 -23.78 -4.95 -15.01
C VAL A 307 -23.98 -6.37 -14.46
N GLU A 308 -23.90 -7.40 -15.31
CA GLU A 308 -24.03 -8.78 -14.84
C GLU A 308 -22.83 -9.21 -13.99
N SER A 309 -21.60 -8.92 -14.43
CA SER A 309 -20.39 -9.22 -13.66
C SER A 309 -20.35 -8.47 -12.33
N ALA A 310 -20.93 -7.26 -12.25
CA ALA A 310 -21.02 -6.50 -11.02
C ALA A 310 -21.83 -7.21 -9.92
N LYS A 311 -22.72 -8.16 -10.25
CA LYS A 311 -23.53 -8.89 -9.27
C LYS A 311 -22.74 -9.92 -8.45
N SER A 312 -21.62 -10.41 -8.98
CA SER A 312 -20.88 -11.55 -8.42
C SER A 312 -19.38 -11.31 -8.27
N THR A 313 -18.88 -10.17 -8.74
CA THR A 313 -17.45 -9.81 -8.71
C THR A 313 -17.26 -8.42 -8.10
N SER A 314 -16.00 -8.03 -7.87
CA SER A 314 -15.63 -6.67 -7.48
C SER A 314 -15.86 -5.62 -8.58
N GLY A 315 -16.32 -6.04 -9.76
CA GLY A 315 -16.70 -5.16 -10.86
C GLY A 315 -15.57 -4.90 -11.86
N SER A 316 -15.81 -3.93 -12.73
CA SER A 316 -14.93 -3.57 -13.84
C SER A 316 -13.69 -2.84 -13.37
N VAL A 317 -12.58 -3.00 -14.09
CA VAL A 317 -11.31 -2.31 -13.82
C VAL A 317 -11.08 -1.27 -14.91
N MET A 318 -10.96 -0.01 -14.52
CA MET A 318 -10.64 1.12 -15.38
C MET A 318 -9.19 1.54 -15.16
N MET A 319 -8.49 1.83 -16.25
CA MET A 319 -7.08 2.19 -16.28
C MET A 319 -6.88 3.42 -17.15
N GLU A 320 -6.24 4.45 -16.61
CA GLU A 320 -5.84 5.63 -17.37
C GLU A 320 -4.36 5.50 -17.74
N PHE A 321 -4.09 5.42 -19.04
CA PHE A 321 -2.73 5.45 -19.58
C PHE A 321 -2.46 6.78 -20.29
N GLN A 322 -1.21 7.21 -20.26
CA GLN A 322 -0.78 8.43 -20.93
C GLN A 322 0.59 8.26 -21.60
N GLY A 323 0.73 8.74 -22.83
CA GLY A 323 1.98 8.71 -23.60
C GLY A 323 1.71 8.99 -25.08
N PRO A 324 2.68 9.50 -25.86
CA PRO A 324 2.44 9.86 -27.26
C PRO A 324 1.92 8.71 -28.13
N LEU A 325 2.33 7.49 -27.81
CA LEU A 325 1.95 6.27 -28.52
C LEU A 325 0.96 5.41 -27.71
N CYS A 326 0.27 5.96 -26.72
CA CYS A 326 -0.57 5.17 -25.82
C CYS A 326 -1.67 4.38 -26.55
N TYR A 327 -2.28 4.95 -27.59
CA TYR A 327 -3.27 4.25 -28.40
C TYR A 327 -2.69 3.07 -29.17
N GLN A 328 -1.52 3.26 -29.78
CA GLN A 328 -0.83 2.21 -30.50
C GLN A 328 -0.40 1.10 -29.53
N HIS A 329 0.28 1.47 -28.44
CA HIS A 329 0.74 0.51 -27.43
C HIS A 329 -0.41 -0.33 -26.88
N ILE A 330 -1.54 0.27 -26.50
CA ILE A 330 -2.70 -0.49 -25.98
C ILE A 330 -3.30 -1.39 -27.06
N ASN A 331 -3.43 -0.91 -28.31
CA ASN A 331 -3.96 -1.73 -29.40
C ASN A 331 -3.04 -2.92 -29.73
N ASP A 332 -1.73 -2.71 -29.73
CA ASP A 332 -0.73 -3.75 -29.99
C ASP A 332 -0.75 -4.79 -28.86
N THR A 333 -0.78 -4.35 -27.59
CA THR A 333 -0.93 -5.26 -26.43
C THR A 333 -2.17 -6.13 -26.55
N LEU A 334 -3.33 -5.57 -26.92
CA LEU A 334 -4.58 -6.32 -27.09
C LEU A 334 -4.61 -7.22 -28.35
N GLN A 335 -3.63 -7.07 -29.25
CA GLN A 335 -3.44 -7.90 -30.43
C GLN A 335 -2.44 -9.05 -30.21
N GLU A 336 -1.60 -9.00 -29.18
CA GLU A 336 -0.65 -10.06 -28.87
C GLU A 336 -1.35 -11.43 -28.67
N ALA A 337 -0.68 -12.51 -29.09
CA ALA A 337 -1.26 -13.86 -29.16
C ALA A 337 -1.90 -14.37 -27.85
N ARG A 338 -1.42 -13.87 -26.70
CA ARG A 338 -1.94 -14.18 -25.35
C ARG A 338 -3.34 -13.61 -25.11
N PHE A 339 -3.71 -12.51 -25.78
CA PHE A 339 -5.06 -11.95 -25.81
C PHE A 339 -5.84 -12.38 -27.05
N ALA A 340 -5.15 -12.71 -28.15
CA ALA A 340 -5.80 -13.14 -29.39
C ALA A 340 -6.40 -14.56 -29.32
N SER A 341 -5.90 -15.44 -28.43
CA SER A 341 -6.48 -16.78 -28.22
C SER A 341 -7.75 -16.76 -27.35
N ASP A 342 -7.97 -15.69 -26.56
CA ASP A 342 -9.17 -15.47 -25.77
C ASP A 342 -10.09 -14.48 -26.50
N ASN A 343 -10.95 -14.98 -27.39
CA ASN A 343 -12.06 -14.18 -27.95
C ASN A 343 -12.91 -13.47 -26.86
N VAL A 344 -12.81 -13.92 -25.61
CA VAL A 344 -13.44 -13.35 -24.41
C VAL A 344 -12.86 -11.98 -24.02
N THR A 345 -11.54 -11.75 -24.10
CA THR A 345 -10.89 -10.51 -23.63
C THR A 345 -11.10 -9.32 -24.57
N ARG A 346 -11.08 -9.54 -25.89
CA ARG A 346 -11.47 -8.50 -26.87
C ARG A 346 -12.94 -8.10 -26.74
N ASP A 347 -13.82 -9.07 -26.53
CA ASP A 347 -15.25 -8.83 -26.32
C ASP A 347 -15.60 -8.31 -24.91
N ALA A 348 -14.61 -8.12 -24.03
CA ALA A 348 -14.74 -7.72 -22.63
C ALA A 348 -13.91 -6.47 -22.28
N SER A 349 -13.30 -5.82 -23.27
CA SER A 349 -12.51 -4.60 -23.09
C SER A 349 -13.09 -3.45 -23.89
N PHE A 350 -12.94 -2.24 -23.33
CA PHE A 350 -13.28 -0.98 -23.95
C PHE A 350 -12.03 -0.10 -23.97
N ILE A 351 -11.85 0.64 -25.06
CA ILE A 351 -10.82 1.64 -25.24
C ILE A 351 -11.53 2.91 -25.68
N SER A 352 -11.26 4.03 -25.00
CA SER A 352 -11.78 5.35 -25.43
C SER A 352 -11.35 5.65 -26.87
N GLU A 353 -12.22 6.27 -27.66
CA GLU A 353 -11.98 6.54 -29.09
C GLU A 353 -10.84 7.54 -29.33
N ASP A 354 -10.79 8.61 -28.53
CA ASP A 354 -9.80 9.67 -28.61
C ASP A 354 -9.50 10.27 -27.22
N THR A 355 -8.47 11.13 -27.15
CA THR A 355 -8.00 11.70 -25.88
C THR A 355 -9.05 12.59 -25.22
N THR A 356 -9.91 13.26 -26.00
CA THR A 356 -10.99 14.09 -25.46
C THR A 356 -12.02 13.22 -24.73
N ALA A 357 -12.43 12.12 -25.35
CA ALA A 357 -13.32 11.14 -24.75
C ALA A 357 -12.66 10.48 -23.53
N ALA A 358 -11.38 10.12 -23.62
CA ALA A 358 -10.61 9.53 -22.52
C ALA A 358 -10.59 10.43 -21.28
N LEU A 359 -10.28 11.73 -21.46
CA LEU A 359 -10.22 12.69 -20.36
C LEU A 359 -11.60 12.93 -19.73
N ARG A 360 -12.66 13.03 -20.53
CA ARG A 360 -14.04 13.15 -20.04
C ARG A 360 -14.44 11.94 -19.20
N LEU A 361 -14.23 10.73 -19.73
CA LEU A 361 -14.56 9.48 -19.03
C LEU A 361 -13.70 9.30 -17.79
N SER A 362 -12.43 9.68 -17.84
CA SER A 362 -11.53 9.67 -16.69
C SER A 362 -12.02 10.59 -15.57
N ASP A 363 -12.49 11.80 -15.88
CA ASP A 363 -13.06 12.71 -14.86
C ASP A 363 -14.30 12.09 -14.19
N LEU A 364 -15.21 11.52 -14.99
CA LEU A 364 -16.37 10.79 -14.48
C LEU A 364 -15.96 9.64 -13.55
N VAL A 365 -15.10 8.74 -14.06
CA VAL A 365 -14.68 7.52 -13.36
C VAL A 365 -13.93 7.83 -12.09
N PHE A 366 -13.00 8.79 -12.06
CA PHE A 366 -12.08 8.96 -10.93
C PHE A 366 -12.48 10.07 -9.96
N ARG A 367 -13.30 11.05 -10.37
CA ARG A 367 -13.69 12.18 -9.52
C ARG A 367 -15.17 12.20 -9.15
N GLN A 368 -16.04 11.89 -10.11
CA GLN A 368 -17.49 12.07 -9.91
C GLN A 368 -18.17 10.81 -9.37
N TRP A 369 -17.85 9.65 -9.93
CA TRP A 369 -18.50 8.40 -9.54
C TRP A 369 -18.02 7.95 -8.17
N LYS A 370 -18.98 7.66 -7.29
CA LYS A 370 -18.73 7.07 -5.97
C LYS A 370 -18.77 5.55 -6.07
N MET A 371 -18.00 4.88 -5.23
CA MET A 371 -18.14 3.42 -5.07
C MET A 371 -19.49 3.14 -4.41
N VAL A 372 -20.22 2.17 -4.95
CA VAL A 372 -21.34 1.57 -4.22
C VAL A 372 -20.69 0.75 -3.10
N VAL A 373 -20.90 1.16 -1.85
CA VAL A 373 -20.31 0.52 -0.65
C VAL A 373 -21.18 -0.64 -0.22
#